data_AF-A0A383CFF0-F1
#
_entry.id   AF-A0A383CFF0-F1
#
_cell.length_a   1.000
_cell.length_b   1.000
_cell.length_c   1.000
_cell.angle_alpha   90.00
_cell.angle_beta   90.00
_cell.angle_gamma   90.00
#
_symmetry.space_group_name_H-M   'P 1'
#
loop_
_entity.id
_entity.type
_entity.pdbx_description
1 polymer ?
#
loop_
_entity_poly.entity_id
_entity_poly.type
_entity_poly.pdbx_seq_one_letter_code
_entity_poly.pdbx_strand_id
1 'polypeptide(L)'
;MYKSEIRKAVSVYLEKYRLQNSFDLALKEPFNVQHYAPNEEYFNWHCERSCNQSLQRALVFMTYLNDVNDGGETEFFYQQTKLKPVKGKTVIWPPDFTHLHRGITSPTEHKYIATGWLNFFDAAEYKQELLNKK
;
A
#
# COMPACT_ATOMS: atom_id res chain seq x y z
N MET A 1 17.87 -3.15 -1.81
CA MET A 1 17.00 -3.97 -2.70
C MET A 1 15.55 -3.72 -2.29
N TYR A 2 14.64 -3.46 -3.23
CA TYR A 2 13.26 -2.92 -3.11
C TYR A 2 12.59 -2.85 -1.71
N LYS A 3 12.55 -3.95 -0.94
CA LYS A 3 12.05 -3.97 0.45
C LYS A 3 12.69 -2.89 1.35
N SER A 4 13.98 -2.56 1.14
CA SER A 4 14.66 -1.47 1.86
C SER A 4 14.03 -0.11 1.58
N GLU A 5 13.63 0.15 0.34
CA GLU A 5 13.01 1.42 -0.06
C GLU A 5 11.59 1.52 0.48
N ILE A 6 10.84 0.42 0.49
CA ILE A 6 9.52 0.37 1.14
C ILE A 6 9.63 0.68 2.63
N ARG A 7 10.61 0.10 3.34
CA ARG A 7 10.83 0.41 4.76
C ARG A 7 11.12 1.90 4.99
N LYS A 8 11.98 2.51 4.17
CA LYS A 8 12.25 3.96 4.24
C LYS A 8 11.00 4.79 4.01
N ALA A 9 10.21 4.45 2.98
CA ALA A 9 8.97 5.16 2.68
C ALA A 9 7.96 5.06 3.84
N VAL A 10 7.85 3.88 4.47
CA VAL A 10 7.03 3.67 5.67
C VAL A 10 7.53 4.49 6.85
N SER A 11 8.83 4.55 7.10
CA SER A 11 9.39 5.39 8.16
C SER A 11 9.00 6.87 7.96
N VAL A 12 9.15 7.40 6.75
CA VAL A 12 8.73 8.78 6.41
C VAL A 12 7.23 8.98 6.63
N TYR A 13 6.41 8.00 6.24
CA TYR A 13 4.96 8.06 6.44
C TYR A 13 4.59 8.08 7.93
N LEU A 14 5.21 7.22 8.75
CA LEU A 14 4.97 7.17 10.19
C LEU A 14 5.44 8.45 10.89
N GLU A 15 6.61 8.98 10.52
CA GLU A 15 7.12 10.26 11.03
C GLU A 15 6.17 11.43 10.75
N LYS A 16 5.61 11.50 9.54
CA LYS A 16 4.62 12.52 9.15
C LYS A 16 3.45 12.60 10.13
N TYR A 17 3.00 11.45 10.65
CA TYR A 17 1.89 11.36 11.60
C TYR A 17 2.33 11.23 13.07
N ARG A 18 3.63 11.30 13.36
CA ARG A 18 4.22 11.12 14.70
C ARG A 18 3.95 9.75 15.31
N LEU A 19 4.03 8.71 14.50
CA LEU A 19 3.72 7.32 14.85
C LEU A 19 4.94 6.38 14.78
N GLN A 20 6.16 6.92 14.67
CA GLN A 20 7.39 6.15 14.43
C GLN A 20 7.71 5.10 15.52
N ASN A 21 7.16 5.27 16.73
CA ASN A 21 7.34 4.33 17.86
C ASN A 21 6.00 3.76 18.35
N SER A 22 4.93 3.92 17.56
CA SER A 22 3.58 3.52 17.99
C SER A 22 3.27 2.08 17.65
N PHE A 23 3.93 1.51 16.64
CA PHE A 23 3.59 0.19 16.10
C PHE A 23 4.83 -0.56 15.65
N ASP A 24 4.91 -1.84 16.02
CA ASP A 24 5.84 -2.79 15.43
C ASP A 24 5.19 -3.40 14.18
N LEU A 25 5.75 -3.05 13.01
CA LEU A 25 5.21 -3.41 11.70
C LEU A 25 6.20 -4.26 10.90
N ALA A 26 5.70 -5.31 10.25
CA ALA A 26 6.50 -6.18 9.39
C ALA A 26 5.84 -6.44 8.03
N LEU A 27 6.67 -6.61 7.00
CA LEU A 27 6.27 -7.14 5.70
C LEU A 27 6.18 -8.67 5.82
N LYS A 28 5.01 -9.18 6.21
CA LYS A 28 4.78 -10.62 6.43
C LYS A 28 4.18 -11.33 5.22
N GLU A 29 3.45 -10.58 4.39
CA GLU A 29 2.79 -11.10 3.20
C GLU A 29 3.71 -10.97 1.96
N PRO A 30 3.59 -11.87 0.96
CA PRO A 30 4.13 -11.62 -0.36
C PRO A 30 3.56 -10.30 -0.93
N PHE A 31 4.39 -9.57 -1.68
CA PHE A 31 3.89 -8.43 -2.46
C PHE A 31 3.52 -8.91 -3.87
N ASN A 32 2.52 -8.26 -4.46
CA ASN A 32 2.04 -8.56 -5.79
C ASN A 32 2.68 -7.60 -6.79
N VAL A 33 2.97 -8.09 -7.99
CA VAL A 33 3.22 -7.25 -9.16
C VAL A 33 2.03 -7.43 -10.10
N GLN A 34 1.38 -6.34 -10.45
CA GLN A 34 0.15 -6.33 -11.22
C GLN A 34 0.38 -5.52 -12.50
N HIS A 35 -0.29 -5.96 -13.56
CA HIS A 35 -0.30 -5.33 -14.87
C HIS A 35 -1.74 -5.08 -15.27
N TYR A 36 -1.98 -3.92 -15.87
CA TYR A 36 -3.24 -3.55 -16.49
C TYR A 36 -2.97 -3.13 -17.93
N ALA A 37 -3.68 -3.75 -18.88
CA ALA A 37 -3.70 -3.30 -20.27
C ALA A 37 -4.58 -2.05 -20.43
N PRO A 38 -4.53 -1.37 -21.60
CA PRO A 38 -5.44 -0.28 -21.87
C PRO A 38 -6.90 -0.69 -21.66
N ASN A 39 -7.67 0.15 -20.98
CA ASN A 39 -9.06 -0.07 -20.56
C ASN A 39 -9.25 -1.16 -19.48
N GLU A 40 -8.18 -1.70 -18.89
CA GLU A 40 -8.24 -2.56 -17.71
C GLU A 40 -7.89 -1.78 -16.45
N GLU A 41 -8.50 -2.15 -15.32
CA GLU A 41 -8.17 -1.66 -13.98
C GLU A 41 -9.00 -2.43 -12.92
N TYR A 42 -8.72 -2.23 -11.63
CA TYR A 42 -9.68 -2.58 -10.58
C TYR A 42 -10.70 -1.45 -10.34
N PHE A 43 -11.88 -1.57 -10.97
CA PHE A 43 -12.88 -0.50 -11.00
C PHE A 43 -13.74 -0.37 -9.73
N ASN A 44 -13.84 -1.44 -8.95
CA ASN A 44 -14.70 -1.45 -7.77
C ASN A 44 -14.08 -0.63 -6.64
N TRP A 45 -14.93 0.14 -5.96
CA TRP A 45 -14.55 0.77 -4.71
C TRP A 45 -14.25 -0.30 -3.66
N HIS A 46 -13.06 -0.26 -3.08
CA HIS A 46 -12.61 -1.23 -2.10
C HIS A 46 -11.65 -0.61 -1.08
N CYS A 47 -11.42 -1.34 -0.01
CA CYS A 47 -10.33 -1.11 0.93
C CYS A 47 -9.77 -2.48 1.31
N GLU A 48 -8.51 -2.53 1.74
CA GLU A 48 -7.81 -3.78 1.98
C GLU A 48 -8.40 -4.58 3.15
N ARG A 49 -9.16 -3.93 4.04
CA ARG A 49 -9.89 -4.55 5.14
C ARG A 49 -11.32 -5.01 4.79
N SER A 50 -11.68 -5.08 3.51
CA SER A 50 -13.00 -5.59 3.09
C SER A 50 -13.09 -7.12 2.94
N CYS A 51 -12.03 -7.88 3.25
CA CYS A 51 -12.01 -9.35 3.13
C CYS A 51 -11.53 -10.07 4.41
N ASN A 52 -11.92 -11.35 4.58
CA ASN A 52 -11.72 -12.13 5.81
C ASN A 52 -10.24 -12.39 6.22
N GLN A 53 -9.27 -12.18 5.33
CA GLN A 53 -7.84 -12.43 5.59
C GLN A 53 -7.03 -11.15 5.89
N SER A 54 -7.68 -10.07 6.29
CA SER A 54 -7.06 -8.73 6.37
C SER A 54 -6.80 -8.20 7.79
N LEU A 55 -7.14 -8.95 8.84
CA LEU A 55 -7.24 -8.42 10.20
C LEU A 55 -5.93 -7.82 10.75
N GLN A 56 -4.77 -8.41 10.42
CA GLN A 56 -3.48 -7.91 10.92
C GLN A 56 -2.87 -6.77 10.09
N ARG A 57 -3.43 -6.43 8.92
CA ARG A 57 -2.88 -5.38 8.07
C ARG A 57 -2.97 -4.03 8.79
N ALA A 58 -1.87 -3.30 8.80
CA ALA A 58 -1.73 -2.00 9.46
C ALA A 58 -1.58 -0.87 8.43
N LEU A 59 -0.78 -1.12 7.39
CA LEU A 59 -0.57 -0.20 6.27
C LEU A 59 -0.50 -0.97 4.96
N VAL A 60 -0.79 -0.27 3.89
CA VAL A 60 -0.70 -0.72 2.51
C VAL A 60 0.37 0.12 1.83
N PHE A 61 1.12 -0.48 0.93
CA PHE A 61 1.95 0.27 -0.02
C PHE A 61 1.61 -0.11 -1.45
N MET A 62 1.75 0.84 -2.35
CA MET A 62 1.72 0.63 -3.79
C MET A 62 2.75 1.50 -4.46
N THR A 63 3.57 0.91 -5.32
CA THR A 63 4.56 1.61 -6.13
C THR A 63 4.18 1.52 -7.59
N TYR A 64 4.12 2.65 -8.29
CA TYR A 64 4.00 2.68 -9.74
C TYR A 64 5.33 2.32 -10.38
N LEU A 65 5.36 1.33 -11.26
CA LEU A 65 6.58 0.80 -11.88
C LEU A 65 6.89 1.45 -13.24
N ASN A 66 5.95 2.22 -13.78
CA ASN A 66 6.09 3.06 -14.96
C ASN A 66 5.26 4.35 -14.83
N ASP A 67 5.55 5.31 -15.70
CA ASP A 67 4.72 6.50 -15.89
C ASP A 67 3.51 6.14 -16.76
N VAL A 68 2.36 6.77 -16.46
CA VAL A 68 1.14 6.76 -17.28
C VAL A 68 0.62 8.19 -17.32
N ASN A 69 0.26 8.67 -18.50
CA ASN A 69 0.03 10.07 -18.83
C ASN A 69 -1.41 10.41 -19.23
N ASP A 70 -2.22 9.43 -19.61
CA ASP A 70 -3.61 9.60 -20.06
C ASP A 70 -4.63 8.84 -19.20
N GLY A 71 -4.46 8.87 -17.88
CA GLY A 71 -5.33 8.20 -16.91
C GLY A 71 -4.51 7.33 -15.97
N GLY A 72 -4.99 6.12 -15.69
CA GLY A 72 -4.26 5.14 -14.87
C GLY A 72 -4.23 5.48 -13.37
N GLU A 73 -4.90 6.53 -12.92
CA GLU A 73 -4.77 7.01 -11.54
C GLU A 73 -5.32 6.03 -10.52
N THR A 74 -4.86 6.16 -9.28
CA THR A 74 -5.56 5.59 -8.13
C THR A 74 -6.39 6.68 -7.48
N GLU A 75 -7.70 6.48 -7.44
CA GLU A 75 -8.65 7.44 -6.90
C GLU A 75 -9.03 7.06 -5.48
N PHE A 76 -8.91 8.02 -4.56
CA PHE A 76 -9.30 7.87 -3.15
C PHE A 76 -10.56 8.70 -2.88
N PHE A 77 -11.66 8.03 -2.54
CA PHE A 77 -12.99 8.62 -2.48
C PHE A 77 -13.10 9.72 -1.41
N TYR A 78 -12.76 9.39 -0.16
CA TYR A 78 -12.92 10.32 0.97
C TYR A 78 -11.90 11.46 0.95
N GLN A 79 -10.71 11.23 0.39
CA GLN A 79 -9.66 12.24 0.24
C GLN A 79 -9.89 13.16 -0.96
N GLN A 80 -10.87 12.84 -1.82
CA GLN A 80 -11.17 13.59 -3.05
C GLN A 80 -9.93 13.82 -3.92
N THR A 81 -9.07 12.79 -4.01
CA THR A 81 -7.78 12.89 -4.73
C THR A 81 -7.60 11.74 -5.71
N LYS A 82 -6.86 12.03 -6.79
CA LYS A 82 -6.46 11.07 -7.82
C LYS A 82 -4.95 11.12 -7.95
N LEU A 83 -4.30 9.99 -7.71
CA LEU A 83 -2.85 9.90 -7.75
C LEU A 83 -2.39 9.45 -9.13
N LYS A 84 -1.71 10.35 -9.85
CA LYS A 84 -1.12 10.04 -11.15
C LYS A 84 0.02 9.01 -11.02
N PRO A 85 0.05 7.95 -11.85
CA PRO A 85 1.16 7.02 -11.93
C PRO A 85 2.43 7.73 -12.38
N VAL A 86 3.45 7.69 -11.53
CA VAL A 86 4.78 8.21 -11.84
C VAL A 86 5.77 7.16 -11.40
N LYS A 87 6.67 6.75 -12.28
CA LYS A 87 7.61 5.66 -12.04
C LYS A 87 8.39 5.89 -10.75
N GLY A 88 8.39 4.88 -9.87
CA GLY A 88 9.07 4.91 -8.58
C GLY A 88 8.31 5.65 -7.48
N LYS A 89 7.18 6.30 -7.76
CA LYS A 89 6.33 6.88 -6.73
C LYS A 89 5.66 5.76 -5.93
N THR A 90 5.94 5.73 -4.64
CA THR A 90 5.29 4.85 -3.66
C THR A 90 4.24 5.63 -2.86
N VAL A 91 3.05 5.06 -2.77
CA VAL A 91 1.93 5.58 -1.99
C VAL A 91 1.72 4.64 -0.80
N ILE A 92 1.46 5.21 0.38
CA ILE A 92 1.21 4.46 1.63
C ILE A 92 -0.09 4.97 2.25
N TRP A 93 -0.95 4.05 2.70
CA TRP A 93 -2.21 4.37 3.36
C TRP A 93 -2.66 3.28 4.36
N PRO A 94 -3.53 3.58 5.33
CA PRO A 94 -4.21 2.60 6.18
C PRO A 94 -5.21 1.74 5.38
N PRO A 95 -5.37 0.44 5.69
CA PRO A 95 -6.19 -0.49 4.92
C PRO A 95 -7.70 -0.34 5.13
N ASP A 96 -8.13 0.65 5.90
CA ASP A 96 -9.49 0.78 6.44
C ASP A 96 -10.41 1.61 5.53
N PHE A 97 -11.71 1.55 5.79
CA PHE A 97 -12.76 2.15 4.95
C PHE A 97 -12.57 3.64 4.66
N THR A 98 -11.84 4.37 5.52
CA THR A 98 -11.50 5.79 5.30
C THR A 98 -10.60 6.02 4.10
N HIS A 99 -9.98 4.98 3.56
CA HIS A 99 -9.12 4.99 2.38
C HIS A 99 -9.74 4.15 1.25
N LEU A 100 -11.07 4.19 1.13
CA LEU A 100 -11.80 3.60 0.01
C LEU A 100 -11.23 4.13 -1.32
N HIS A 101 -10.77 3.22 -2.17
CA HIS A 101 -10.11 3.57 -3.41
C HIS A 101 -10.49 2.60 -4.55
N ARG A 102 -10.14 3.02 -5.76
CA ARG A 102 -10.24 2.23 -6.99
C ARG A 102 -9.17 2.71 -7.97
N GLY A 103 -8.99 2.01 -9.07
CA GLY A 103 -8.23 2.56 -10.18
C GLY A 103 -9.10 3.20 -11.25
N ILE A 104 -8.52 4.17 -11.94
CA ILE A 104 -9.01 4.79 -13.17
C ILE A 104 -8.16 4.22 -14.30
N THR A 105 -8.79 3.79 -15.39
CA THR A 105 -8.04 3.18 -16.50
C THR A 105 -7.38 4.23 -17.38
N SER A 106 -6.29 3.85 -18.04
CA SER A 106 -5.79 4.55 -19.22
C SER A 106 -6.39 3.89 -20.47
N PRO A 107 -6.89 4.67 -21.45
CA PRO A 107 -7.42 4.11 -22.69
C PRO A 107 -6.32 3.66 -23.66
N THR A 108 -5.05 4.08 -23.49
CA THR A 108 -3.98 3.78 -24.46
C THR A 108 -2.69 3.19 -23.89
N GLU A 109 -2.44 3.32 -22.58
CA GLU A 109 -1.16 2.94 -21.97
C GLU A 109 -1.30 1.74 -21.01
N HIS A 110 -0.21 0.98 -20.88
CA HIS A 110 -0.11 -0.08 -19.89
C HIS A 110 0.31 0.47 -18.53
N LYS A 111 -0.22 -0.11 -17.46
CA LYS A 111 0.14 0.25 -16.09
C LYS A 111 0.70 -0.96 -15.35
N TYR A 112 1.79 -0.74 -14.63
CA TYR A 112 2.43 -1.73 -13.77
C TYR A 112 2.55 -1.20 -12.35
N ILE A 113 2.11 -1.99 -11.37
CA ILE A 113 2.21 -1.63 -9.95
C ILE A 113 2.76 -2.78 -9.12
N ALA A 114 3.49 -2.45 -8.06
CA ALA A 114 3.84 -3.39 -7.01
C ALA A 114 3.11 -3.02 -5.72
N THR A 115 2.28 -3.93 -5.20
CA THR A 115 1.42 -3.70 -4.02
C THR A 115 1.75 -4.68 -2.90
N GLY A 116 1.59 -4.26 -1.66
CA GLY A 116 1.73 -5.15 -0.52
C GLY A 116 1.31 -4.51 0.78
N TRP A 117 1.47 -5.25 1.86
CA TRP A 117 0.94 -4.90 3.16
C TRP A 117 2.00 -4.97 4.25
N LEU A 118 1.91 -4.06 5.20
CA LEU A 118 2.57 -4.18 6.49
C LEU A 118 1.55 -4.65 7.51
N ASN A 119 1.97 -5.58 8.36
CA ASN A 119 1.14 -6.21 9.37
C ASN A 119 1.65 -5.84 10.76
N PHE A 120 0.72 -5.67 11.71
CA PHE A 120 1.06 -5.64 13.13
C PHE A 120 1.69 -6.96 13.55
N PHE A 121 2.55 -6.90 14.56
CA PHE A 121 3.03 -8.09 15.26
C PHE A 121 1.86 -8.72 16.01
N ASP A 122 1.76 -10.04 15.96
CA ASP A 122 0.82 -10.78 16.77
C ASP A 122 1.35 -10.94 18.21
N ALA A 123 0.49 -11.47 19.09
CA ALA A 123 0.83 -11.63 20.50
C ALA A 123 2.05 -12.54 20.73
N ALA A 124 2.26 -13.55 19.87
CA ALA A 124 3.38 -14.46 20.00
C ALA A 124 4.70 -13.80 19.58
N GLU A 125 4.67 -13.06 18.47
CA GLU A 125 5.84 -12.30 17.99
C GLU A 125 6.24 -11.19 18.96
N TYR A 126 5.27 -10.45 19.51
CA TYR A 126 5.56 -9.42 20.51
C TYR A 126 6.21 -10.02 21.77
N LYS A 127 5.72 -11.18 22.22
CA LYS A 127 6.33 -11.90 23.35
C LYS A 127 7.76 -12.34 23.05
N GLN A 128 8.03 -12.83 21.84
CA GLN A 128 9.38 -13.24 21.44
C GLN A 128 10.33 -12.04 21.36
N GLU A 129 9.86 -10.91 20.84
CA GLU A 129 10.68 -9.70 20.75
C GLU A 129 11.08 -9.16 22.13
N LEU A 130 10.16 -9.16 23.10
CA LEU A 130 10.45 -8.79 24.49
C LEU A 130 11.49 -9.71 25.14
N LEU A 131 11.48 -11.01 24.81
CA LEU A 131 12.46 -11.97 25.31
C LEU A 131 13.85 -11.73 24.69
N ASN A 132 13.91 -11.38 23.41
CA ASN A 132 15.18 -11.12 22.71
C ASN A 132 15.84 -9.77 23.10
N LYS A 133 15.07 -8.85 23.70
CA LYS A 133 15.55 -7.54 24.19
C LYS A 133 16.11 -7.60 25.63
N LYS A 134 16.02 -8.75 26.31
CA LYS A 134 16.63 -9.01 27.62
C LYS A 134 17.97 -9.70 27.47
#